data_AF-A0A9E1DUS6-F1
#
_entry.id   AF-A0A9E1DUS6-F1
#
_cell.length_a   1.000
_cell.length_b   1.000
_cell.length_c   1.000
_cell.angle_alpha   90.00
_cell.angle_beta   90.00
_cell.angle_gamma   90.00
#
_symmetry.space_group_name_H-M   'P 1'
#
loop_
_entity.id
_entity.type
_entity.pdbx_description
1 polymer ?
#
loop_
_entity_poly.entity_id
_entity_poly.type
_entity_poly.pdbx_seq_one_letter_code
_entity_poly.pdbx_strand_id
1 'polypeptide(L)'
;MNELKVDDICSIARAISEPIRVRMLMCLKGGPLTLHHFTEIFKMAPSTLSKHLHILESAGLLVAVRHGRWRLYQWPGQNSEQTVRALLAWLGQASIQDSLLEADAARRAVAVQSTPVPVPANDTSRVLFLCSGNSCRSQMAEALLRKRGGAAFEVCSAGVAPQEIPPLTVTVMDEIGIDIRGQKSKNVMEYIGITYFDYLITVCPVAEQQTPVFPGVSRRLHWPVPDPAEAEGPEEEKKQVFMQVRDMLDEKIQNWLKQAGLRQETGKKESL
;
A
#
# COMPACT_ATOMS: atom_id res chain seq x y z
N MET A 1 17.58 11.53 18.02
CA MET A 1 17.26 10.49 19.02
C MET A 1 15.89 10.82 19.57
N ASN A 2 14.89 9.98 19.33
CA ASN A 2 13.57 10.18 19.92
C ASN A 2 13.68 9.82 21.41
N GLU A 3 13.38 10.76 22.30
CA GLU A 3 13.49 10.58 23.73
C GLU A 3 12.28 9.77 24.21
N LEU A 4 12.52 8.51 24.61
CA LEU A 4 11.44 7.61 25.02
C LEU A 4 10.90 8.02 26.38
N LYS A 5 9.58 8.19 26.49
CA LYS A 5 8.96 8.55 27.77
C LYS A 5 8.79 7.30 28.64
N VAL A 6 8.89 7.49 29.95
CA VAL A 6 8.64 6.41 30.94
C VAL A 6 7.24 5.79 30.74
N ASP A 7 6.27 6.59 30.31
CA ASP A 7 4.91 6.14 30.03
C ASP A 7 4.85 5.13 28.87
N ASP A 8 5.69 5.30 27.84
CA ASP A 8 5.74 4.40 26.68
C ASP A 8 6.29 3.03 27.09
N ILE A 9 7.34 3.02 27.93
CA ILE A 9 7.91 1.80 28.50
C ILE A 9 6.88 1.08 29.36
N CYS A 10 6.18 1.81 30.23
CA CYS A 10 5.11 1.25 31.06
C CYS A 10 3.97 0.68 30.23
N SER A 11 3.61 1.34 29.12
CA SER A 11 2.57 0.87 28.18
C SER A 11 2.97 -0.45 27.54
N ILE A 12 4.20 -0.54 27.02
CA ILE A 12 4.76 -1.77 26.43
C ILE A 12 4.81 -2.90 27.46
N ALA A 13 5.34 -2.63 28.66
CA ALA A 13 5.46 -3.62 29.73
C ALA A 13 4.08 -4.17 30.13
N ARG A 14 3.09 -3.29 30.31
CA ARG A 14 1.70 -3.70 30.56
C ARG A 14 1.13 -4.50 29.40
N ALA A 15 1.44 -4.15 28.16
CA ALA A 15 0.95 -4.87 26.98
C ALA A 15 1.58 -6.26 26.80
N ILE A 16 2.77 -6.54 27.33
CA ILE A 16 3.38 -7.88 27.25
C ILE A 16 3.25 -8.70 28.53
N SER A 17 2.72 -8.14 29.62
CA SER A 17 2.60 -8.83 30.92
C SER A 17 1.61 -10.01 30.92
N GLU A 18 0.74 -10.12 29.91
CA GLU A 18 -0.18 -11.25 29.76
C GLU A 18 0.37 -12.26 28.74
N PRO A 19 0.53 -13.55 29.12
CA PRO A 19 1.11 -14.56 28.24
C PRO A 19 0.41 -14.70 26.89
N ILE A 20 -0.92 -14.55 26.85
CA ILE A 20 -1.70 -14.63 25.62
C ILE A 20 -1.28 -13.56 24.61
N ARG A 21 -0.93 -12.35 25.05
CA ARG A 21 -0.51 -11.26 24.17
C ARG A 21 0.86 -11.52 23.56
N VAL A 22 1.79 -12.10 24.33
CA VAL A 22 3.09 -12.55 23.81
C VAL A 22 2.91 -13.66 22.78
N ARG A 23 2.08 -14.67 23.07
CA ARG A 23 1.76 -15.76 22.13
C ARG A 23 1.12 -15.25 20.84
N MET A 24 0.22 -14.26 20.94
CA MET A 24 -0.38 -13.59 19.77
C MET A 24 0.67 -12.84 18.94
N LEU A 25 1.60 -12.11 19.57
CA LEU A 25 2.73 -11.48 18.88
C LEU A 25 3.62 -12.53 18.19
N MET A 26 3.90 -13.65 18.83
CA MET A 26 4.67 -14.75 18.23
C MET A 26 3.99 -15.36 17.02
N CYS A 27 2.65 -15.48 17.02
CA CYS A 27 1.91 -15.91 15.83
C CYS A 27 2.04 -14.94 14.64
N LEU A 28 2.23 -13.64 14.90
CA LEU A 28 2.42 -12.63 13.85
C LEU A 28 3.82 -12.67 13.23
N LYS A 29 4.81 -13.31 13.87
CA LYS A 29 6.16 -13.51 13.30
C LYS A 29 6.12 -14.25 11.96
N GLY A 30 5.17 -15.18 11.79
CA GLY A 30 5.01 -15.94 10.54
C GLY A 30 4.24 -15.20 9.43
N GLY A 31 3.84 -13.93 9.64
CA GLY A 31 3.05 -13.15 8.70
C GLY A 31 1.68 -12.71 9.25
N PRO A 32 0.96 -11.85 8.51
CA PRO A 32 -0.27 -11.19 8.96
C PRO A 32 -1.41 -12.17 9.24
N LEU A 33 -2.27 -11.82 10.21
CA LEU A 33 -3.44 -12.62 10.58
C LEU A 33 -4.70 -11.76 10.72
N THR A 34 -5.87 -12.33 10.44
CA THR A 34 -7.18 -11.72 10.73
C THR A 34 -7.61 -12.06 12.16
N LEU A 35 -8.63 -11.36 12.67
CA LEU A 35 -9.29 -11.75 13.93
C LEU A 35 -9.79 -13.20 13.90
N HIS A 36 -10.27 -13.68 12.74
CA HIS A 36 -10.73 -15.06 12.59
C HIS A 36 -9.61 -16.09 12.78
N HIS A 37 -8.39 -15.84 12.27
CA HIS A 37 -7.28 -16.75 12.55
C HIS A 37 -6.93 -16.78 14.04
N PHE A 38 -6.95 -15.63 14.73
CA PHE A 38 -6.75 -15.61 16.17
C PHE A 38 -7.82 -16.43 16.91
N THR A 39 -9.09 -16.38 16.48
CA THR A 39 -10.14 -17.20 17.08
C THR A 39 -9.90 -18.69 16.85
N GLU A 40 -9.39 -19.08 15.68
CA GLU A 40 -9.06 -20.48 15.38
C GLU A 40 -7.83 -20.98 16.14
N ILE A 41 -6.79 -20.15 16.29
CA ILE A 41 -5.56 -20.52 16.98
C ILE A 41 -5.77 -20.63 18.48
N PHE A 42 -6.42 -19.63 19.09
CA PHE A 42 -6.53 -19.54 20.54
C PHE A 42 -7.83 -20.12 21.09
N LYS A 43 -8.81 -20.44 20.23
CA LYS A 43 -10.13 -20.96 20.62
C LYS A 43 -10.82 -20.08 21.67
N MET A 44 -10.70 -18.77 21.50
CA MET A 44 -11.27 -17.74 22.37
C MET A 44 -12.35 -16.93 21.65
N ALA A 45 -13.22 -16.29 22.43
CA ALA A 45 -14.25 -15.42 21.89
C ALA A 45 -13.63 -14.21 21.11
N PRO A 46 -14.20 -13.81 19.97
CA PRO A 46 -13.70 -12.68 19.18
C PRO A 46 -13.61 -11.38 19.97
N SER A 47 -14.56 -11.13 20.89
CA SER A 47 -14.58 -9.95 21.75
C SER A 47 -13.38 -9.90 22.70
N THR A 48 -12.97 -11.03 23.26
CA THR A 48 -11.80 -11.13 24.14
C THR A 48 -10.51 -10.90 23.36
N LEU A 49 -10.36 -11.56 22.20
CA LEU A 49 -9.19 -11.41 21.35
C LEU A 49 -9.06 -9.98 20.81
N SER A 50 -10.17 -9.34 20.43
CA SER A 50 -10.18 -7.95 19.99
C SER A 50 -9.67 -6.99 21.08
N LYS A 51 -9.98 -7.24 22.36
CA LYS A 51 -9.44 -6.43 23.47
C LYS A 51 -7.92 -6.60 23.59
N HIS A 52 -7.42 -7.83 23.49
CA HIS A 52 -5.97 -8.08 23.52
C HIS A 52 -5.25 -7.42 22.34
N LEU A 53 -5.80 -7.53 21.12
CA LEU A 53 -5.25 -6.89 19.93
C LEU A 53 -5.24 -5.36 20.05
N HIS A 54 -6.29 -4.77 20.61
CA HIS A 54 -6.35 -3.33 20.84
C HIS A 54 -5.29 -2.86 21.84
N ILE A 55 -5.03 -3.61 22.92
CA ILE A 55 -3.97 -3.29 23.88
C ILE A 55 -2.59 -3.34 23.21
N LEU A 56 -2.32 -4.38 22.40
CA LEU A 56 -1.08 -4.51 21.64
C LEU A 56 -0.89 -3.39 20.60
N GLU A 57 -1.97 -3.03 19.89
CA GLU A 57 -2.00 -1.94 18.91
C GLU A 57 -1.74 -0.59 19.58
N SER A 58 -2.36 -0.34 20.74
CA SER A 58 -2.21 0.91 21.50
C SER A 58 -0.80 1.08 22.08
N ALA A 59 -0.10 -0.03 22.35
CA ALA A 59 1.31 -0.05 22.74
C ALA A 59 2.28 -0.06 21.55
N GLY A 60 1.77 -0.03 20.31
CA GLY A 60 2.58 -0.04 19.09
C GLY A 60 3.24 -1.38 18.75
N LEU A 61 2.93 -2.45 19.49
CA LEU A 61 3.55 -3.78 19.32
C LEU A 61 3.01 -4.56 18.12
N LEU A 62 1.89 -4.12 17.57
CA LEU A 62 1.35 -4.55 16.28
C LEU A 62 0.71 -3.36 15.57
N VAL A 63 0.46 -3.51 14.28
CA VAL A 63 -0.35 -2.58 13.50
C VAL A 63 -1.52 -3.32 12.89
N ALA A 64 -2.68 -2.67 12.81
CA ALA A 64 -3.81 -3.17 12.06
C ALA A 64 -3.94 -2.43 10.72
N VAL A 65 -3.78 -3.16 9.62
CA VAL A 65 -3.90 -2.64 8.26
C VAL A 65 -5.25 -3.09 7.70
N ARG A 66 -6.02 -2.16 7.14
CA ARG A 66 -7.25 -2.48 6.42
C ARG A 66 -6.93 -2.83 4.98
N HIS A 67 -7.32 -4.03 4.57
CA HIS A 67 -7.26 -4.49 3.18
C HIS A 67 -8.67 -4.93 2.75
N GLY A 68 -9.33 -4.09 1.94
CA GLY A 68 -10.73 -4.33 1.59
C GLY A 68 -11.63 -4.33 2.82
N ARG A 69 -12.47 -5.37 2.93
CA ARG A 69 -13.31 -5.64 4.12
C ARG A 69 -12.53 -6.22 5.30
N TRP A 70 -11.26 -6.56 5.12
CA TRP A 70 -10.48 -7.30 6.10
C TRP A 70 -9.60 -6.36 6.93
N ARG A 71 -9.47 -6.69 8.21
CA ARG A 71 -8.50 -6.06 9.12
C ARG A 71 -7.41 -7.09 9.40
N LEU A 72 -6.21 -6.82 8.91
CA LEU A 72 -5.03 -7.65 9.09
C LEU A 72 -4.16 -7.07 10.19
N TYR A 73 -3.75 -7.92 11.12
CA TYR A 73 -2.81 -7.58 12.18
C TYR A 73 -1.44 -8.11 11.81
N GLN A 74 -0.41 -7.31 12.01
CA GLN A 74 0.98 -7.67 11.69
C GLN A 74 1.96 -6.95 12.60
N TRP A 75 3.21 -7.43 12.63
CA TRP A 75 4.28 -6.69 13.29
C TRP A 75 4.47 -5.32 12.63
N PRO A 76 4.78 -4.28 13.43
CA PRO A 76 5.05 -2.96 12.91
C PRO A 76 6.30 -2.95 12.01
N GLY A 77 6.26 -2.17 10.94
CA GLY A 77 7.37 -2.01 10.00
C GLY A 77 8.50 -1.12 10.53
N GLN A 78 9.44 -0.76 9.66
CA GLN A 78 10.65 -0.03 10.05
C GLN A 78 10.41 1.38 10.61
N ASN A 79 9.23 1.97 10.38
CA ASN A 79 8.85 3.30 10.88
C ASN A 79 8.36 3.30 12.33
N SER A 80 8.37 2.15 13.01
CA SER A 80 8.00 2.07 14.44
C SER A 80 9.12 2.53 15.36
N GLU A 81 8.73 2.88 16.58
CA GLU A 81 9.66 3.28 17.64
C GLU A 81 10.80 2.27 17.82
N GLN A 82 12.02 2.78 18.04
CA GLN A 82 13.22 1.94 18.14
C GLN A 82 13.10 0.86 19.21
N THR A 83 12.51 1.18 20.36
CA THR A 83 12.30 0.22 21.47
C THR A 83 11.33 -0.89 21.11
N VAL A 84 10.24 -0.59 20.41
CA VAL A 84 9.30 -1.60 19.91
C VAL A 84 10.02 -2.57 18.96
N ARG A 85 10.83 -2.03 18.04
CA ARG A 85 11.61 -2.85 17.10
C ARG A 85 12.62 -3.72 17.83
N ALA A 86 13.35 -3.17 18.80
CA ALA A 86 14.32 -3.92 19.59
C ALA A 86 13.65 -5.05 20.38
N LEU A 87 12.50 -4.79 21.01
CA LEU A 87 11.74 -5.79 21.74
C LEU A 87 11.22 -6.91 20.83
N LEU A 88 10.62 -6.58 19.69
CA LEU A 88 10.09 -7.57 18.75
C LEU A 88 11.21 -8.40 18.11
N ALA A 89 12.36 -7.78 17.82
CA ALA A 89 13.55 -8.49 17.36
C ALA A 89 14.06 -9.47 18.43
N TRP A 90 14.14 -9.04 19.69
CA TRP A 90 14.50 -9.89 20.81
C TRP A 90 13.51 -11.04 20.99
N LEU A 91 12.19 -10.78 21.01
CA LEU A 91 11.14 -11.82 21.06
C LEU A 91 11.26 -12.79 19.88
N GLY A 92 11.55 -12.29 18.69
CA GLY A 92 11.72 -13.10 17.49
C GLY A 92 12.95 -14.02 17.52
N GLN A 93 14.01 -13.62 18.21
CA GLN A 93 15.25 -14.40 18.36
C GLN A 93 15.28 -15.26 19.61
N ALA A 94 14.41 -14.98 20.59
CA ALA A 94 14.33 -15.73 21.83
C ALA A 94 14.00 -17.19 21.54
N SER A 95 14.88 -18.10 21.98
CA SER A 95 14.62 -19.54 21.99
C SER A 95 13.71 -19.85 23.19
N ILE A 96 12.42 -19.58 23.03
CA ILE A 96 11.42 -19.85 24.07
C ILE A 96 10.97 -21.31 23.92
N GLN A 97 11.44 -22.18 24.81
CA GLN A 97 10.97 -23.56 24.91
C GLN A 97 9.65 -23.58 25.68
N ASP A 98 8.54 -23.42 24.95
CA ASP A 98 7.18 -23.43 25.50
C ASP A 98 6.28 -24.28 24.58
N SER A 99 5.73 -25.35 25.14
CA SER A 99 4.86 -26.30 24.42
C SER A 99 3.58 -25.64 23.88
N LEU A 100 3.12 -24.55 24.50
CA LEU A 100 1.98 -23.78 24.00
C LEU A 100 2.35 -22.96 22.76
N LEU A 101 3.57 -22.43 22.67
CA LEU A 101 4.03 -21.70 21.48
C LEU A 101 4.18 -22.62 20.27
N GLU A 102 4.71 -23.82 20.47
CA GLU A 102 4.80 -24.84 19.43
C GLU A 102 3.40 -25.26 18.95
N ALA A 103 2.49 -25.52 19.89
CA ALA A 103 1.10 -25.83 19.59
C ALA A 103 0.38 -24.69 18.84
N ASP A 104 0.63 -23.43 19.23
CA ASP A 104 0.10 -22.26 18.53
C ASP A 104 0.65 -22.13 17.11
N ALA A 105 1.95 -22.36 16.91
CA ALA A 105 2.56 -22.34 15.59
C ALA A 105 1.94 -23.42 14.67
N ALA A 106 1.72 -24.63 15.20
CA ALA A 106 1.03 -25.70 14.48
C ALA A 106 -0.43 -25.33 14.15
N ARG A 107 -1.19 -24.82 15.13
CA ARG A 107 -2.56 -24.33 14.91
C ARG A 107 -2.62 -23.20 13.92
N ARG A 108 -1.64 -22.30 13.93
CA ARG A 108 -1.51 -21.21 12.96
C ARG A 108 -1.32 -21.75 11.55
N ALA A 109 -0.41 -22.71 11.36
CA ALA A 109 -0.19 -23.32 10.05
C ALA A 109 -1.48 -23.92 9.49
N VAL A 110 -2.23 -24.65 10.31
CA VAL A 110 -3.54 -25.22 9.93
C VAL A 110 -4.57 -24.11 9.64
N ALA A 111 -4.70 -23.10 10.51
CA ALA A 111 -5.67 -22.03 10.33
C ALA A 111 -5.44 -21.22 9.05
N VAL A 112 -4.17 -20.93 8.73
CA VAL A 112 -3.78 -20.22 7.51
C VAL A 112 -3.96 -21.09 6.26
N GLN A 113 -3.82 -22.42 6.36
CA GLN A 113 -4.11 -23.32 5.24
C GLN A 113 -5.62 -23.43 4.97
N SER A 114 -6.43 -23.58 6.02
CA SER A 114 -7.89 -23.76 5.90
C SER A 114 -8.61 -22.49 5.50
N THR A 115 -8.21 -21.36 6.07
CA THR A 115 -8.67 -20.03 5.69
C THR A 115 -7.42 -19.25 5.28
N PRO A 116 -7.04 -19.27 3.99
CA PRO A 116 -5.96 -18.45 3.51
C PRO A 116 -6.14 -17.02 4.01
N VAL A 117 -5.10 -16.46 4.60
CA VAL A 117 -5.09 -15.03 4.91
C VAL A 117 -5.53 -14.32 3.64
N PRO A 118 -6.44 -13.34 3.70
CA PRO A 118 -6.69 -12.45 2.57
C PRO A 118 -5.39 -11.65 2.36
N VAL A 119 -4.40 -12.32 1.79
CA VAL A 119 -3.25 -11.70 1.18
C VAL A 119 -3.86 -10.85 0.07
N PRO A 120 -3.42 -9.60 -0.15
CA PRO A 120 -3.65 -8.99 -1.45
C PRO A 120 -3.28 -10.06 -2.49
N ALA A 121 -4.26 -10.44 -3.30
CA ALA A 121 -4.02 -11.38 -4.38
C ALA A 121 -3.03 -10.66 -5.30
N ASN A 122 -1.77 -11.14 -5.24
CA ASN A 122 -0.52 -10.58 -5.76
C ASN A 122 0.20 -9.57 -4.84
N ASP A 123 1.53 -9.66 -4.88
CA ASP A 123 2.49 -8.55 -4.61
C ASP A 123 2.23 -7.29 -5.47
N THR A 124 1.10 -7.22 -6.19
CA THR A 124 0.70 -6.06 -6.98
C THR A 124 0.04 -5.01 -6.09
N SER A 125 0.70 -3.85 -5.94
CA SER A 125 0.04 -2.68 -5.36
C SER A 125 -0.98 -2.11 -6.36
N ARG A 126 -2.21 -1.86 -5.90
CA ARG A 126 -3.24 -1.19 -6.71
C ARG A 126 -3.08 0.32 -6.68
N VAL A 127 -2.96 0.95 -7.85
CA VAL A 127 -2.75 2.38 -7.98
C VAL A 127 -3.86 2.99 -8.84
N LEU A 128 -4.47 4.08 -8.34
CA LEU A 128 -5.40 4.91 -9.10
C LEU A 128 -4.78 6.27 -9.39
N PHE A 129 -4.60 6.62 -10.66
CA PHE A 129 -4.28 7.98 -11.09
C PHE A 129 -5.55 8.77 -11.37
N LEU A 130 -5.70 9.93 -10.72
CA LEU A 130 -6.90 10.75 -10.83
C LEU A 130 -6.56 12.15 -11.37
N CYS A 131 -7.27 12.57 -12.41
CA CYS A 131 -7.22 13.95 -12.91
C CYS A 131 -8.64 14.50 -13.12
N SER A 132 -8.77 15.66 -13.75
CA SER A 132 -10.08 16.25 -14.07
C SER A 132 -10.79 15.43 -15.15
N GLY A 133 -10.17 15.26 -16.32
CA GLY A 133 -10.81 14.73 -17.53
C GLY A 133 -10.58 13.25 -17.84
N ASN A 134 -9.67 12.55 -17.16
CA ASN A 134 -9.15 11.25 -17.61
C ASN A 134 -8.79 11.16 -19.10
N SER A 135 -8.26 12.25 -19.66
CA SER A 135 -8.03 12.41 -21.09
C SER A 135 -6.54 12.41 -21.45
N CYS A 136 -5.71 13.14 -20.70
CA CYS A 136 -4.27 13.26 -20.97
C CYS A 136 -3.42 12.68 -19.82
N ARG A 137 -3.26 13.46 -18.74
CA ARG A 137 -2.30 13.17 -17.65
C ARG A 137 -2.46 11.80 -17.01
N SER A 138 -3.67 11.43 -16.60
CA SER A 138 -3.88 10.16 -15.90
C SER A 138 -3.84 8.94 -16.83
N GLN A 139 -4.15 9.11 -18.12
CA GLN A 139 -3.97 8.06 -19.14
C GLN A 139 -2.48 7.78 -19.37
N MET A 140 -1.69 8.84 -19.57
CA MET A 140 -0.23 8.72 -19.67
C MET A 140 0.36 8.07 -18.40
N ALA A 141 -0.02 8.55 -17.22
CA ALA A 141 0.47 8.00 -15.96
C ALA A 141 0.12 6.51 -15.75
N GLU A 142 -1.11 6.09 -16.11
CA GLU A 142 -1.53 4.68 -16.09
C GLU A 142 -0.61 3.81 -16.95
N ALA A 143 -0.36 4.24 -18.17
CA ALA A 143 0.47 3.51 -19.13
C ALA A 143 1.95 3.44 -18.70
N LEU A 144 2.51 4.57 -18.27
CA LEU A 144 3.90 4.68 -17.84
C LEU A 144 4.16 3.80 -16.62
N LEU A 145 3.27 3.82 -15.61
CA LEU A 145 3.45 2.97 -14.43
C LEU A 145 3.29 1.48 -14.77
N ARG A 146 2.34 1.09 -15.63
CA ARG A 146 2.26 -0.30 -16.08
C ARG A 146 3.54 -0.76 -16.76
N LYS A 147 4.12 0.09 -17.61
CA LYS A 147 5.36 -0.24 -18.33
C LYS A 147 6.56 -0.37 -17.38
N ARG A 148 6.69 0.53 -16.40
CA ARG A 148 7.85 0.61 -15.50
C ARG A 148 7.75 -0.29 -14.29
N GLY A 149 6.58 -0.34 -13.69
CA GLY A 149 6.28 -1.12 -12.50
C GLY A 149 5.92 -2.59 -12.80
N GLY A 150 5.52 -2.89 -14.04
CA GLY A 150 5.23 -4.24 -14.49
C GLY A 150 4.20 -4.96 -13.61
N ALA A 151 4.46 -6.24 -13.36
CA ALA A 151 3.59 -7.08 -12.54
C ALA A 151 3.63 -6.77 -11.04
N ALA A 152 4.33 -5.72 -10.59
CA ALA A 152 4.27 -5.24 -9.21
C ALA A 152 3.13 -4.23 -8.98
N PHE A 153 2.41 -3.82 -10.04
CA PHE A 153 1.33 -2.85 -9.92
C PHE A 153 0.12 -3.21 -10.79
N GLU A 154 -1.06 -3.11 -10.19
CA GLU A 154 -2.33 -3.07 -10.93
C GLU A 154 -2.77 -1.60 -11.00
N VAL A 155 -2.68 -1.01 -12.19
CA VAL A 155 -2.83 0.44 -12.37
C VAL A 155 -4.15 0.75 -13.06
N CYS A 156 -4.88 1.71 -12.50
CA CYS A 156 -6.10 2.30 -13.05
C CYS A 156 -5.95 3.82 -13.14
N SER A 157 -6.73 4.44 -14.01
CA SER A 157 -6.95 5.88 -14.08
C SER A 157 -8.43 6.21 -14.14
N ALA A 158 -8.76 7.40 -13.66
CA ALA A 158 -10.11 7.96 -13.71
C ALA A 158 -10.08 9.50 -13.75
N GLY A 159 -11.26 10.08 -13.92
CA GLY A 159 -11.50 11.51 -13.99
C GLY A 159 -12.73 11.89 -13.18
N VAL A 160 -12.73 13.10 -12.61
CA VAL A 160 -13.92 13.66 -11.95
C VAL A 160 -15.01 13.97 -12.98
N ALA A 161 -14.62 14.49 -14.14
CA ALA A 161 -15.48 14.80 -15.27
C ALA A 161 -14.84 14.29 -16.57
N PRO A 162 -15.02 12.99 -16.92
CA PRO A 162 -14.38 12.36 -18.07
C PRO A 162 -14.57 13.11 -19.39
N GLN A 163 -13.50 13.17 -20.16
CA GLN A 163 -13.40 13.79 -21.48
C GLN A 163 -12.78 12.81 -22.48
N GLU A 164 -12.97 13.06 -23.77
CA GLU A 164 -12.34 12.27 -24.83
C GLU A 164 -10.81 12.34 -24.74
N ILE A 165 -10.14 11.23 -25.07
CA ILE A 165 -8.67 11.15 -25.10
C ILE A 165 -8.19 11.82 -26.39
N PRO A 166 -7.45 12.95 -26.33
CA PRO A 166 -6.97 13.61 -27.52
C PRO A 166 -6.01 12.72 -28.31
N PRO A 167 -6.02 12.78 -29.66
CA PRO A 167 -5.08 12.02 -30.50
C PRO A 167 -3.62 12.26 -30.13
N LEU A 168 -3.27 13.50 -29.75
CA LEU A 168 -1.92 13.85 -29.29
C LEU A 168 -1.45 13.02 -28.09
N THR A 169 -2.34 12.69 -27.14
CA THR A 169 -2.00 11.81 -26.00
C THR A 169 -1.55 10.44 -26.49
N VAL A 170 -2.22 9.89 -27.51
CA VAL A 170 -1.85 8.60 -28.09
C VAL A 170 -0.52 8.73 -28.84
N THR A 171 -0.37 9.77 -29.66
CA THR A 171 0.84 10.02 -30.46
C THR A 171 2.09 10.09 -29.59
N VAL A 172 2.10 10.90 -28.54
CA VAL A 172 3.30 11.06 -27.70
C VAL A 172 3.65 9.81 -26.89
N MET A 173 2.68 8.94 -26.61
CA MET A 173 2.92 7.67 -25.94
C MET A 173 3.45 6.60 -26.92
N ASP A 174 2.94 6.59 -28.15
CA ASP A 174 3.39 5.70 -29.22
C ASP A 174 4.85 5.98 -29.62
N GLU A 175 5.30 7.25 -29.57
CA GLU A 175 6.69 7.65 -29.81
C GLU A 175 7.71 6.97 -28.88
N ILE A 176 7.29 6.61 -27.66
CA ILE A 176 8.13 5.88 -26.70
C ILE A 176 7.79 4.38 -26.64
N GLY A 177 7.02 3.89 -27.62
CA GLY A 177 6.64 2.48 -27.75
C GLY A 177 5.63 2.00 -26.70
N ILE A 178 4.77 2.88 -26.20
CA ILE A 178 3.70 2.55 -25.24
C ILE A 178 2.35 2.81 -25.88
N ASP A 179 1.64 1.73 -26.22
CA ASP A 179 0.29 1.83 -26.79
C ASP A 179 -0.77 2.06 -25.70
N ILE A 180 -1.58 3.11 -25.89
CA ILE A 180 -2.71 3.45 -25.02
C ILE A 180 -4.07 3.41 -25.74
N ARG A 181 -4.14 2.99 -27.00
CA ARG A 181 -5.38 2.99 -27.82
C ARG A 181 -6.51 2.16 -27.21
N GLY A 182 -6.17 1.15 -26.41
CA GLY A 182 -7.14 0.33 -25.67
C GLY A 182 -7.65 0.95 -24.36
N GLN A 183 -7.09 2.06 -23.91
CA GLN A 183 -7.52 2.74 -22.69
C GLN A 183 -8.80 3.54 -22.93
N LYS A 184 -9.56 3.77 -21.86
CA LYS A 184 -10.83 4.49 -21.91
C LYS A 184 -10.85 5.56 -20.84
N SER A 185 -11.49 6.68 -21.16
CA SER A 185 -11.81 7.73 -20.20
C SER A 185 -12.99 7.29 -19.34
N LYS A 186 -12.78 7.24 -18.02
CA LYS A 186 -13.68 6.64 -17.02
C LYS A 186 -13.97 7.62 -15.89
N ASN A 187 -15.17 7.54 -15.33
CA ASN A 187 -15.54 8.36 -14.19
C ASN A 187 -15.02 7.75 -12.89
N VAL A 188 -14.53 8.58 -11.97
CA VAL A 188 -14.06 8.14 -10.65
C VAL A 188 -15.15 7.38 -9.86
N MET A 189 -16.42 7.66 -10.11
CA MET A 189 -17.57 6.98 -9.51
C MET A 189 -17.64 5.48 -9.83
N GLU A 190 -17.02 5.01 -10.91
CA GLU A 190 -16.92 3.58 -11.21
C GLU A 190 -16.11 2.81 -10.16
N TYR A 191 -15.32 3.52 -9.35
CA TYR A 191 -14.43 2.93 -8.37
C TYR A 191 -14.82 3.22 -6.93
N ILE A 192 -15.46 4.36 -6.65
CA ILE A 192 -15.79 4.79 -5.29
C ILE A 192 -16.70 3.75 -4.61
N GLY A 193 -16.25 3.21 -3.47
CA GLY A 193 -16.98 2.21 -2.68
C GLY A 193 -17.02 0.81 -3.30
N ILE A 194 -16.51 0.64 -4.52
CA ILE A 194 -16.48 -0.64 -5.25
C ILE A 194 -15.07 -1.23 -5.23
N THR A 195 -14.05 -0.40 -5.48
CA THR A 195 -12.66 -0.83 -5.65
C THR A 195 -11.76 -0.23 -4.58
N TYR A 196 -10.85 -1.04 -4.07
CA TYR A 196 -9.82 -0.61 -3.11
C TYR A 196 -8.50 -0.34 -3.83
N PHE A 197 -7.80 0.71 -3.39
CA PHE A 197 -6.49 1.09 -3.92
C PHE A 197 -5.48 1.29 -2.78
N ASP A 198 -4.25 0.82 -2.99
CA ASP A 198 -3.15 1.09 -2.07
C ASP A 198 -2.68 2.55 -2.21
N TYR A 199 -2.70 3.05 -3.45
CA TYR A 199 -2.32 4.43 -3.76
C TYR A 199 -3.39 5.11 -4.60
N LEU A 200 -3.86 6.27 -4.15
CA LEU A 200 -4.56 7.25 -4.97
C LEU A 200 -3.60 8.41 -5.25
N ILE A 201 -3.32 8.65 -6.52
CA ILE A 201 -2.37 9.68 -6.96
C ILE A 201 -3.11 10.70 -7.80
N THR A 202 -3.30 11.90 -7.26
CA THR A 202 -3.91 13.01 -7.99
C THR A 202 -2.84 13.75 -8.78
N VAL A 203 -3.11 14.02 -10.05
CA VAL A 203 -2.12 14.66 -10.96
C VAL A 203 -2.51 16.08 -11.38
N CYS A 204 -3.65 16.58 -10.91
CA CYS A 204 -4.05 17.97 -11.10
C CYS A 204 -4.72 18.55 -9.83
N PRO A 205 -4.66 19.88 -9.64
CA PRO A 205 -5.28 20.54 -8.47
C PRO A 205 -6.79 20.33 -8.39
N VAL A 206 -7.47 20.32 -9.55
CA VAL A 206 -8.92 20.09 -9.63
C VAL A 206 -9.28 18.71 -9.05
N ALA A 207 -8.52 17.68 -9.41
CA ALA A 207 -8.72 16.36 -8.82
C ALA A 207 -8.48 16.39 -7.31
N GLU A 208 -7.40 17.00 -6.83
CA GLU A 208 -7.13 17.09 -5.37
C GLU A 208 -8.30 17.71 -4.59
N GLN A 209 -8.90 18.78 -5.14
CA GLN A 209 -9.97 19.53 -4.47
C GLN A 209 -11.36 18.90 -4.64
N GLN A 210 -11.66 18.34 -5.82
CA GLN A 210 -13.01 17.89 -6.17
C GLN A 210 -13.19 16.37 -6.02
N THR A 211 -12.14 15.62 -5.67
CA THR A 211 -12.28 14.19 -5.40
C THR A 211 -13.20 14.00 -4.20
N PRO A 212 -14.34 13.29 -4.36
CA PRO A 212 -15.19 12.93 -3.23
C PRO A 212 -14.40 12.15 -2.17
N VAL A 213 -14.94 12.05 -0.96
CA VAL A 213 -14.37 11.12 0.03
C VAL A 213 -14.31 9.74 -0.61
N PHE A 214 -13.09 9.22 -0.77
CA PHE A 214 -12.83 7.95 -1.44
C PHE A 214 -12.50 6.93 -0.35
N PRO A 215 -13.51 6.20 0.17
CA PRO A 215 -13.27 5.14 1.14
C PRO A 215 -12.50 4.00 0.49
N GLY A 216 -11.57 3.39 1.22
CA GLY A 216 -10.81 2.25 0.71
C GLY A 216 -9.49 2.59 0.01
N VAL A 217 -8.93 3.78 0.28
CA VAL A 217 -7.58 4.17 -0.13
C VAL A 217 -6.62 4.15 1.05
N SER A 218 -5.47 3.48 0.91
CA SER A 218 -4.45 3.41 1.96
C SER A 218 -3.57 4.67 2.01
N ARG A 219 -3.10 5.15 0.85
CA ARG A 219 -2.22 6.32 0.75
C ARG A 219 -2.68 7.27 -0.35
N ARG A 220 -2.63 8.57 -0.07
CA ARG A 220 -2.91 9.63 -1.04
C ARG A 220 -1.63 10.41 -1.35
N LEU A 221 -1.35 10.59 -2.63
CA LEU A 221 -0.21 11.39 -3.12
C LEU A 221 -0.72 12.44 -4.09
N HIS A 222 -0.06 13.60 -4.11
CA HIS A 222 -0.37 14.67 -5.05
C HIS A 222 0.85 15.01 -5.91
N TRP A 223 0.73 14.79 -7.22
CA TRP A 223 1.79 14.98 -8.22
C TRP A 223 1.34 15.98 -9.27
N PRO A 224 1.26 17.28 -8.93
CA PRO A 224 0.75 18.27 -9.86
C PRO A 224 1.63 18.32 -11.10
N VAL A 225 0.97 18.23 -12.27
CA VAL A 225 1.57 18.48 -13.58
C VAL A 225 0.64 19.40 -14.40
N PRO A 226 1.22 20.27 -15.26
CA PRO A 226 0.43 21.16 -16.13
C PRO A 226 -0.57 20.40 -16.99
N ASP A 227 -1.68 21.03 -17.36
CA ASP A 227 -2.62 20.44 -18.31
C ASP A 227 -2.11 20.65 -19.75
N PRO A 228 -1.69 19.59 -20.46
CA PRO A 228 -1.21 19.77 -21.83
C PRO A 228 -2.34 20.17 -22.80
N ALA A 229 -3.61 19.97 -22.42
CA ALA A 229 -4.75 20.38 -23.25
C ALA A 229 -4.97 21.90 -23.27
N GLU A 230 -4.36 22.65 -22.33
CA GLU A 230 -4.39 24.11 -22.31
C GLU A 230 -3.32 24.75 -23.21
N ALA A 231 -2.46 23.94 -23.84
CA ALA A 231 -1.45 24.44 -24.76
C ALA A 231 -2.09 25.10 -25.99
N GLU A 232 -1.69 26.33 -26.28
CA GLU A 232 -2.08 27.07 -27.48
C GLU A 232 -0.97 27.04 -28.53
N GLY A 233 -1.29 27.42 -29.77
CA GLY A 233 -0.32 27.51 -30.87
C GLY A 233 -0.40 26.37 -31.90
N PRO A 234 0.60 26.28 -32.78
CA PRO A 234 0.71 25.23 -33.80
C PRO A 234 0.74 23.82 -33.20
N GLU A 235 0.34 22.82 -34.00
CA GLU A 235 0.26 21.42 -33.56
C GLU A 235 1.58 20.88 -33.01
N GLU A 236 2.71 21.27 -33.62
CA GLU A 236 4.03 20.84 -33.16
C GLU A 236 4.37 21.41 -31.78
N GLU A 237 4.04 22.68 -31.52
CA GLU A 237 4.26 23.30 -30.20
C GLU A 237 3.38 22.64 -29.13
N LYS A 238 2.11 22.38 -29.45
CA LYS A 238 1.22 21.62 -28.56
C LYS A 238 1.79 20.24 -28.26
N LYS A 239 2.21 19.51 -29.29
CA LYS A 239 2.82 18.19 -29.14
C LYS A 239 4.04 18.23 -28.22
N GLN A 240 4.90 19.25 -28.34
CA GLN A 240 6.02 19.43 -27.41
C GLN A 240 5.57 19.57 -25.95
N VAL A 241 4.48 20.29 -25.67
CA VAL A 241 3.92 20.37 -24.30
C VAL A 241 3.41 19.01 -23.81
N PHE A 242 2.74 18.23 -24.67
CA PHE A 242 2.32 16.87 -24.32
C PHE A 242 3.53 15.97 -23.99
N MET A 243 4.62 16.06 -24.77
CA MET A 243 5.86 15.33 -24.51
C MET A 243 6.49 15.75 -23.18
N GLN A 244 6.55 17.05 -22.89
CA GLN A 244 7.07 17.56 -21.61
C GLN A 244 6.28 17.02 -20.42
N VAL A 245 4.94 17.04 -20.48
CA VAL A 245 4.08 16.51 -19.41
C VAL A 245 4.25 14.99 -19.26
N ARG A 246 4.35 14.24 -20.36
CA ARG A 246 4.68 12.82 -20.36
C ARG A 246 5.98 12.56 -19.60
N ASP A 247 7.03 13.30 -19.93
CA ASP A 247 8.36 13.10 -19.35
C ASP A 247 8.41 13.53 -17.87
N MET A 248 7.68 14.57 -17.49
CA MET A 248 7.50 14.95 -16.07
C MET A 248 6.81 13.86 -15.25
N LEU A 249 5.73 13.26 -15.78
CA LEU A 249 5.03 12.16 -15.14
C LEU A 249 5.95 10.94 -15.01
N ASP A 250 6.71 10.68 -16.07
CA ASP A 250 7.66 9.60 -16.15
C ASP A 250 8.75 9.68 -15.07
N GLU A 251 9.36 10.86 -14.93
CA GLU A 251 10.37 11.14 -13.91
C GLU A 251 9.78 10.96 -12.50
N LYS A 252 8.58 11.49 -12.25
CA LYS A 252 7.88 11.31 -10.97
C LYS A 252 7.63 9.84 -10.65
N ILE A 253 7.18 9.05 -11.63
CA ILE A 253 6.95 7.61 -11.48
C ILE A 253 8.27 6.90 -11.18
N GLN A 254 9.34 7.18 -11.93
CA GLN A 254 10.64 6.55 -11.69
C GLN A 254 11.19 6.88 -10.30
N ASN A 255 11.11 8.15 -9.88
CA ASN A 255 11.54 8.58 -8.56
C ASN A 255 10.70 7.92 -7.45
N TRP A 256 9.37 7.85 -7.65
CA TRP A 256 8.50 7.14 -6.73
C TRP A 256 8.81 5.65 -6.67
N LEU A 257 9.06 4.97 -7.78
CA LEU A 257 9.45 3.56 -7.79
C LEU A 257 10.79 3.31 -7.06
N LYS A 258 11.76 4.22 -7.18
CA LYS A 258 13.01 4.15 -6.42
C LYS A 258 12.79 4.29 -4.91
N GLN A 259 11.86 5.15 -4.50
CA GLN A 259 11.54 5.40 -3.09
C GLN A 259 10.59 4.34 -2.49
N ALA A 260 9.62 3.89 -3.28
CA ALA A 260 8.64 2.86 -2.95
C ALA A 260 9.22 1.44 -3.08
N GLY A 261 10.37 1.30 -3.76
CA GLY A 261 11.23 0.13 -3.74
C GLY A 261 11.68 -0.24 -2.34
N LEU A 262 10.83 -1.01 -1.66
CA LEU A 262 11.22 -2.04 -0.70
C LEU A 262 12.54 -2.66 -1.15
N ARG A 263 13.58 -2.49 -0.32
CA ARG A 263 14.98 -2.90 -0.55
C ARG A 263 15.09 -4.15 -1.43
N GLN A 264 15.48 -3.97 -2.69
CA GLN A 264 16.09 -5.06 -3.45
C GLN A 264 17.35 -5.49 -2.68
N GLU A 265 17.43 -6.80 -2.45
CA GLU A 265 18.52 -7.50 -1.79
C GLU A 265 19.89 -6.98 -2.24
N THR A 266 20.62 -6.33 -1.33
CA THR A 266 22.06 -6.16 -1.44
C THR A 266 22.71 -6.66 -0.16
N GLY A 267 22.51 -7.96 0.07
CA GLY A 267 23.35 -8.78 0.94
C GLY A 267 24.08 -9.79 0.07
N LYS A 268 24.92 -9.30 -0.83
CA LYS A 268 25.87 -10.14 -1.57
C LYS A 268 26.71 -10.88 -0.53
N LYS A 269 26.59 -12.21 -0.51
CA LYS A 269 27.61 -13.09 0.08
C LYS A 269 28.94 -12.73 -0.57
N GLU A 270 29.78 -12.00 0.14
CA GLU A 270 31.22 -12.08 -0.10
C GLU A 270 31.73 -13.22 0.77
N SER A 271 31.77 -14.39 0.12
CA SER A 271 32.71 -15.45 0.42
C SER A 271 34.12 -14.94 0.17
N LEU A 272 34.92 -14.86 1.23
CA LEU A 272 36.35 -15.15 1.25
C LEU A 272 36.65 -15.88 2.56
#